data_AF-A0A7C3BLM0-F1
#
_entry.id   AF-A0A7C3BLM0-F1
#
_cell.length_a   1.000
_cell.length_b   1.000
_cell.length_c   1.000
_cell.angle_alpha   90.00
_cell.angle_beta   90.00
_cell.angle_gamma   90.00
#
_symmetry.space_group_name_H-M   'P 1'
#
loop_
_entity.id
_entity.type
_entity.pdbx_description
1 polymer ?
#
loop_
_entity_poly.entity_id
_entity_poly.type
_entity_poly.pdbx_seq_one_letter_code
_entity_poly.pdbx_strand_id
1 'polypeptide(L)'
;MKRSLFTIPGLAALWAALPVIALAQDSNPEPTAVVAGVNVMLVLAPLAAAALGIERLLETLWGIFETILRMLQIDIATPTYVQLKTWISAGLGLIIGLIIAFAADLRMFGMLSLSAQPELDMFMTGLVIGAGSKFTHDVIGIFYESKKTLEEWKKLLEVRREREGAGERVSG
;
A
#
# COMPACT_ATOMS: atom_id res chain seq x y z
N MET A 1 -11.71 -7.51 23.45
CA MET A 1 -11.91 -7.33 22.00
C MET A 1 -12.55 -5.98 21.72
N LYS A 2 -11.76 -4.91 21.48
CA LYS A 2 -12.25 -3.56 21.12
C LYS A 2 -11.17 -2.83 20.31
N ARG A 3 -11.04 -3.11 19.01
CA ARG A 3 -10.14 -2.35 18.10
C ARG A 3 -10.68 -2.11 16.68
N SER A 4 -11.89 -2.54 16.31
CA SER A 4 -12.36 -2.49 14.91
C SER A 4 -13.27 -1.32 14.54
N LEU A 5 -13.61 -0.40 15.45
CA LEU A 5 -14.66 0.60 15.17
C LEU A 5 -14.20 1.86 14.43
N PHE A 6 -12.88 2.10 14.30
CA PHE A 6 -12.34 3.32 13.68
C PHE A 6 -11.83 3.15 12.24
N THR A 7 -11.78 1.93 11.69
CA THR A 7 -11.24 1.69 10.34
C THR A 7 -12.26 1.97 9.23
N ILE A 8 -13.55 1.86 9.51
CA ILE A 8 -14.63 1.98 8.52
C ILE A 8 -14.80 3.41 7.97
N PRO A 9 -14.84 4.49 8.78
CA PRO A 9 -15.05 5.84 8.24
C PRO A 9 -13.82 6.37 7.49
N GLY A 10 -12.60 6.00 7.90
CA GLY A 10 -11.38 6.36 7.19
C GLY A 10 -11.29 5.72 5.80
N LEU A 11 -11.76 4.48 5.66
CA LEU A 11 -11.78 3.76 4.38
C LEU A 11 -12.80 4.36 3.40
N ALA A 12 -13.96 4.81 3.89
CA ALA A 12 -14.97 5.48 3.08
C ALA A 12 -14.50 6.84 2.55
N ALA A 13 -13.77 7.61 3.37
CA ALA A 13 -13.20 8.89 2.94
C ALA A 13 -12.10 8.70 1.89
N LEU A 14 -11.25 7.68 2.03
CA LEU A 14 -10.22 7.34 1.05
C LEU A 14 -10.84 6.87 -0.29
N TRP A 15 -11.92 6.09 -0.22
CA TRP A 15 -12.67 5.64 -1.41
C TRP A 15 -13.39 6.79 -2.13
N ALA A 16 -13.89 7.78 -1.40
CA ALA A 16 -14.54 8.96 -1.99
C ALA A 16 -13.53 9.92 -2.67
N ALA A 17 -12.27 9.91 -2.26
CA ALA A 17 -11.22 10.76 -2.83
C ALA A 17 -10.74 10.27 -4.22
N LEU A 18 -10.76 8.97 -4.48
CA LEU A 18 -10.32 8.38 -5.75
C LEU A 18 -11.08 8.90 -6.99
N PRO A 19 -12.43 8.95 -7.01
CA PRO A 19 -13.16 9.50 -8.16
C PRO A 19 -12.96 11.02 -8.31
N VAL A 20 -12.71 11.76 -7.21
CA VAL A 20 -12.42 13.20 -7.29
C VAL A 20 -11.07 13.45 -7.96
N ILE A 21 -10.06 12.62 -7.68
CA ILE A 21 -8.75 12.70 -8.34
C ILE A 21 -8.86 12.30 -9.82
N ALA A 22 -9.63 11.25 -10.12
CA ALA A 22 -9.87 10.82 -11.51
C ALA A 22 -10.62 11.89 -12.32
N LEU A 23 -11.61 12.56 -11.73
CA LEU A 23 -12.36 13.65 -12.38
C LEU A 23 -11.55 14.95 -12.51
N ALA A 24 -10.45 15.10 -11.76
CA ALA A 24 -9.57 16.26 -11.82
C ALA A 24 -8.48 16.13 -12.90
N GLN A 25 -8.33 14.97 -13.54
CA GLN A 25 -7.36 14.78 -14.63
C GLN A 25 -7.99 15.18 -15.97
N ASP A 26 -7.50 16.29 -16.52
CA ASP A 26 -7.84 16.73 -17.88
C ASP A 26 -7.35 15.69 -18.90
N SER A 27 -8.24 15.22 -19.77
CA SER A 27 -7.99 14.12 -20.71
C SER A 27 -7.17 14.52 -21.94
N ASN A 28 -6.85 15.81 -22.07
CA ASN A 28 -5.99 16.34 -23.13
C ASN A 28 -4.88 17.22 -22.56
N PRO A 29 -3.84 16.65 -21.95
CA PRO A 29 -2.62 17.40 -21.74
C PRO A 29 -2.01 17.69 -23.11
N GLU A 30 -2.08 18.96 -23.55
CA GLU A 30 -1.16 19.48 -24.56
C GLU A 30 0.27 19.03 -24.18
N PRO A 31 1.13 18.67 -25.13
CA PRO A 31 2.50 18.24 -24.83
C PRO A 31 3.30 19.44 -24.30
N THR A 32 3.11 19.76 -23.02
CA THR A 32 3.92 20.71 -22.28
C THR A 32 5.32 20.13 -22.19
N ALA A 33 6.28 20.87 -22.75
CA ALA A 33 7.70 20.56 -22.66
C ALA A 33 8.04 20.12 -21.23
N VAL A 34 8.78 19.01 -21.12
CA VAL A 34 9.21 18.44 -19.84
C VAL A 34 9.83 19.55 -18.99
N VAL A 35 9.07 20.05 -18.03
CA VAL A 35 9.60 20.97 -17.03
C VAL A 35 10.61 20.13 -16.26
N ALA A 36 11.90 20.45 -16.40
CA ALA A 36 12.94 19.84 -15.59
C ALA A 36 12.54 19.97 -14.12
N GLY A 37 12.14 18.85 -13.50
CA GLY A 37 11.51 18.86 -12.18
C GLY A 37 10.19 18.08 -12.03
N VAL A 38 9.80 17.23 -13.00
CA VAL A 38 8.70 16.26 -12.77
C VAL A 38 9.00 15.47 -11.49
N ASN A 39 8.25 15.79 -10.44
CA ASN A 39 8.45 15.18 -9.14
C ASN A 39 7.90 13.76 -9.21
N VAL A 40 8.79 12.77 -9.29
CA VAL A 40 8.46 11.34 -9.35
C VAL A 40 7.47 10.96 -8.23
N MET A 41 7.54 11.61 -7.06
CA MET A 41 6.58 11.38 -5.98
C MET A 41 5.14 11.76 -6.35
N LEU A 42 4.92 12.83 -7.12
CA LEU A 42 3.57 13.21 -7.57
C LEU A 42 2.97 12.17 -8.52
N VAL A 43 3.80 11.54 -9.33
CA VAL A 43 3.38 10.47 -10.24
C VAL A 43 3.13 9.17 -9.47
N LEU A 44 4.03 8.80 -8.55
CA LEU A 44 3.92 7.53 -7.82
C LEU A 44 2.85 7.56 -6.72
N ALA A 45 2.53 8.71 -6.14
CA ALA A 45 1.55 8.83 -5.07
C ALA A 45 0.16 8.23 -5.42
N PRO A 46 -0.48 8.58 -6.56
CA PRO A 46 -1.76 7.99 -6.93
C PRO A 46 -1.65 6.49 -7.23
N LEU A 47 -0.55 6.01 -7.84
CA LEU A 47 -0.35 4.57 -8.08
C LEU A 47 -0.22 3.81 -6.76
N ALA A 48 0.56 4.33 -5.81
CA ALA A 48 0.73 3.72 -4.50
C ALA A 48 -0.59 3.73 -3.70
N ALA A 49 -1.36 4.82 -3.77
CA ALA A 49 -2.68 4.90 -3.15
C ALA A 49 -3.65 3.87 -3.75
N ALA A 50 -3.64 3.69 -5.07
CA ALA A 50 -4.44 2.66 -5.74
C ALA A 50 -4.03 1.24 -5.28
N ALA A 51 -2.73 0.94 -5.24
CA ALA A 51 -2.22 -0.35 -4.80
C ALA A 51 -2.62 -0.67 -3.35
N LEU A 52 -2.48 0.31 -2.44
CA LEU A 52 -2.92 0.21 -1.05
C LEU A 52 -4.45 0.01 -0.96
N GLY A 53 -5.21 0.72 -1.79
CA GLY A 53 -6.67 0.58 -1.85
C GLY A 53 -7.10 -0.84 -2.24
N ILE A 54 -6.44 -1.44 -3.22
CA ILE A 54 -6.68 -2.84 -3.64
C ILE A 54 -6.37 -3.82 -2.52
N GLU A 55 -5.23 -3.65 -1.84
CA GLU A 55 -4.85 -4.50 -0.70
C GLU A 55 -5.95 -4.48 0.38
N ARG A 56 -6.39 -3.28 0.78
CA ARG A 56 -7.42 -3.12 1.81
C ARG A 56 -8.77 -3.69 1.40
N LEU A 57 -9.12 -3.57 0.12
CA LEU A 57 -10.33 -4.18 -0.43
C LEU A 57 -10.25 -5.71 -0.35
N LEU A 58 -9.16 -6.32 -0.83
CA LEU A 58 -8.98 -7.77 -0.82
C LEU A 58 -8.94 -8.34 0.59
N GLU A 59 -8.25 -7.67 1.52
CA GLU A 59 -8.22 -8.05 2.93
C GLU A 59 -9.63 -8.01 3.55
N THR A 60 -10.41 -6.97 3.25
CA THR A 60 -11.80 -6.83 3.74
C THR A 60 -12.69 -7.94 3.19
N LEU A 61 -12.60 -8.22 1.88
CA LEU A 61 -13.36 -9.29 1.24
C LEU A 61 -13.03 -10.65 1.85
N TRP A 62 -11.75 -10.93 2.09
CA TRP A 62 -11.35 -12.16 2.76
C TRP A 62 -11.80 -12.23 4.20
N GLY A 63 -11.75 -11.12 4.95
CA GLY A 63 -12.27 -11.07 6.31
C GLY A 63 -13.76 -11.43 6.38
N ILE A 64 -14.56 -10.92 5.44
CA ILE A 64 -15.98 -11.27 5.31
C ILE A 64 -16.14 -12.75 4.97
N PHE A 65 -15.40 -13.25 3.97
CA PHE A 65 -15.48 -14.64 3.55
C PHE A 65 -15.08 -15.63 4.67
N GLU A 66 -13.97 -15.38 5.37
CA GLU A 66 -13.53 -16.17 6.51
C GLU A 66 -14.54 -16.15 7.66
N THR A 67 -15.18 -15.00 7.89
CA THR A 67 -16.25 -14.90 8.90
C THR A 67 -17.41 -15.82 8.56
N ILE A 68 -17.84 -15.82 7.29
CA ILE A 68 -18.91 -16.71 6.81
C ILE A 68 -18.50 -18.18 6.93
N LEU A 69 -17.28 -18.54 6.50
CA LEU A 69 -16.79 -19.92 6.61
C LEU A 69 -16.74 -20.42 8.06
N ARG A 70 -16.33 -19.56 9.00
CA ARG A 70 -16.34 -19.88 10.44
C ARG A 70 -17.75 -20.05 10.99
N MET A 71 -18.72 -19.26 10.54
CA MET A 71 -20.13 -19.47 10.89
C MET A 71 -20.65 -20.83 10.40
N LEU A 72 -20.12 -21.32 9.29
CA LEU A 72 -20.41 -22.64 8.73
C LEU A 72 -19.56 -23.77 9.33
N GLN A 73 -18.75 -23.49 10.36
CA GLN A 73 -17.84 -24.46 11.00
C GLN A 73 -16.82 -25.10 10.05
N ILE A 74 -16.47 -24.43 8.95
CA ILE A 74 -15.44 -24.90 8.01
C ILE A 74 -14.06 -24.53 8.58
N ASP A 75 -13.18 -25.52 8.70
CA ASP A 75 -11.81 -25.30 9.16
C ASP A 75 -10.96 -24.64 8.06
N ILE A 76 -10.58 -23.39 8.33
CA ILE A 76 -9.76 -22.55 7.45
C ILE A 76 -8.30 -22.45 7.92
N ALA A 77 -7.91 -23.15 8.98
CA ALA A 77 -6.53 -23.16 9.48
C ALA A 77 -5.61 -24.10 8.68
N THR A 78 -6.11 -24.73 7.62
CA THR A 78 -5.32 -25.65 6.81
C THR A 78 -4.27 -24.89 5.99
N PRO A 79 -3.01 -25.39 5.88
CA PRO A 79 -1.97 -24.76 5.07
C PRO A 79 -2.38 -24.55 3.61
N THR A 80 -3.18 -25.47 3.07
CA THR A 80 -3.73 -25.41 1.70
C THR A 80 -4.63 -24.19 1.51
N TYR A 81 -5.49 -23.87 2.48
CA TYR A 81 -6.36 -22.70 2.41
C TYR A 81 -5.56 -21.39 2.35
N VAL A 82 -4.53 -21.26 3.19
CA VAL A 82 -3.68 -20.05 3.23
C VAL A 82 -2.93 -19.84 1.91
N GLN A 83 -2.40 -20.93 1.32
CA GLN A 83 -1.74 -20.86 0.02
C GLN A 83 -2.74 -20.46 -1.08
N LEU A 84 -3.91 -21.10 -1.12
CA LEU A 84 -4.95 -20.78 -2.11
C LEU A 84 -5.41 -19.32 -2.00
N LYS A 85 -5.67 -18.85 -0.78
CA LYS A 85 -5.99 -17.44 -0.50
C LYS A 85 -4.93 -16.51 -1.06
N THR A 86 -3.66 -16.82 -0.87
CA THR A 86 -2.53 -16.01 -1.34
C THR A 86 -2.51 -15.92 -2.87
N TRP A 87 -2.63 -17.07 -3.57
CA TRP A 87 -2.66 -17.11 -5.04
C TRP A 87 -3.86 -16.39 -5.63
N ILE A 88 -5.06 -16.63 -5.09
CA ILE A 88 -6.29 -15.96 -5.53
C ILE A 88 -6.18 -14.45 -5.30
N SER A 89 -5.67 -14.02 -4.14
CA SER A 89 -5.48 -12.59 -3.85
C SER A 89 -4.53 -11.93 -4.84
N ALA A 90 -3.41 -12.59 -5.16
CA ALA A 90 -2.46 -12.08 -6.13
C ALA A 90 -3.09 -11.93 -7.52
N GLY A 91 -3.84 -12.95 -7.97
CA GLY A 91 -4.56 -12.90 -9.25
C GLY A 91 -5.63 -11.81 -9.28
N LEU A 92 -6.45 -11.71 -8.24
CA LEU A 92 -7.49 -10.68 -8.13
C LEU A 92 -6.89 -9.27 -8.07
N GLY A 93 -5.80 -9.07 -7.33
CA GLY A 93 -5.10 -7.79 -7.26
C GLY A 93 -4.62 -7.33 -8.63
N LEU A 94 -4.04 -8.23 -9.43
CA LEU A 94 -3.63 -7.96 -10.80
C LEU A 94 -4.81 -7.58 -11.70
N ILE A 95 -5.90 -8.34 -11.65
CA ILE A 95 -7.10 -8.07 -12.47
C ILE A 95 -7.70 -6.71 -12.10
N ILE A 96 -7.85 -6.43 -10.81
CA ILE A 96 -8.42 -5.16 -10.32
C ILE A 96 -7.51 -3.99 -10.70
N GLY A 97 -6.19 -4.13 -10.53
CA GLY A 97 -5.22 -3.11 -10.93
C GLY A 97 -5.31 -2.79 -12.43
N LEU A 98 -5.45 -3.82 -13.26
CA LEU A 98 -5.66 -3.67 -14.70
C LEU A 98 -6.96 -2.94 -15.02
N ILE A 99 -8.08 -3.34 -14.41
CA ILE A 99 -9.38 -2.69 -14.59
C ILE A 99 -9.30 -1.21 -14.21
N ILE A 100 -8.68 -0.88 -13.07
CA ILE A 100 -8.53 0.51 -12.61
C ILE A 100 -7.70 1.31 -13.61
N ALA A 101 -6.58 0.77 -14.09
CA ALA A 101 -5.72 1.48 -15.04
C ALA A 101 -6.45 1.80 -16.35
N PHE A 102 -7.21 0.85 -16.91
CA PHE A 102 -8.01 1.09 -18.12
C PHE A 102 -9.20 2.01 -17.87
N ALA A 103 -9.92 1.84 -16.76
CA ALA A 103 -11.11 2.63 -16.46
C ALA A 103 -10.80 4.10 -16.17
N ALA A 104 -9.61 4.39 -15.63
CA ALA A 104 -9.14 5.74 -15.31
C ALA A 104 -8.07 6.27 -16.29
N ASP A 105 -7.82 5.56 -17.40
CA ASP A 105 -6.79 5.91 -18.41
C ASP A 105 -5.41 6.25 -17.79
N LEU A 106 -5.00 5.46 -16.79
CA LEU A 106 -3.76 5.71 -16.06
C LEU A 106 -2.55 5.28 -16.90
N ARG A 107 -1.68 6.26 -17.19
CA ARG A 107 -0.51 6.12 -18.06
C ARG A 107 0.77 6.52 -17.32
N MET A 108 1.41 5.56 -16.65
CA MET A 108 2.62 5.80 -15.85
C MET A 108 3.78 6.36 -16.69
N PHE A 109 4.02 5.81 -17.88
CA PHE A 109 5.07 6.31 -18.78
C PHE A 109 4.71 7.69 -19.33
N GLY A 110 3.45 7.91 -19.71
CA GLY A 110 2.93 9.22 -20.11
C GLY A 110 3.17 10.28 -19.04
N MET A 111 2.91 9.96 -17.76
CA MET A 111 3.19 10.84 -16.63
C MET A 111 4.68 11.11 -16.40
N LEU A 112 5.55 10.17 -16.77
CA LEU A 112 7.01 10.35 -16.73
C LEU A 112 7.56 11.01 -18.00
N SER A 113 6.69 11.47 -18.91
CA SER A 113 7.05 11.99 -20.24
C SER A 113 7.87 11.01 -21.08
N LEU A 114 7.71 9.70 -20.83
CA LEU A 114 8.29 8.64 -21.62
C LEU A 114 7.31 8.25 -22.73
N SER A 115 7.79 8.23 -23.97
CA SER A 115 6.98 7.84 -25.12
C SER A 115 6.76 6.33 -25.12
N ALA A 116 5.55 5.89 -24.76
CA ALA A 116 5.09 4.51 -24.88
C ALA A 116 3.75 4.47 -25.63
N GLN A 117 3.41 3.32 -26.21
CA GLN A 117 2.07 3.12 -26.77
C GLN A 117 1.02 3.18 -25.65
N PRO A 118 -0.07 3.95 -25.79
CA PRO A 118 -1.06 4.16 -24.73
C PRO A 118 -1.59 2.87 -24.09
N GLU A 119 -1.88 1.86 -24.91
CA GLU A 119 -2.42 0.57 -24.47
C GLU A 119 -1.41 -0.21 -23.64
N LEU A 120 -0.13 -0.18 -24.05
CA LEU A 120 0.95 -0.83 -23.33
C LEU A 120 1.24 -0.11 -22.00
N ASP A 121 1.17 1.22 -21.98
CA ASP A 121 1.38 2.01 -20.77
C ASP A 121 0.28 1.74 -19.73
N MET A 122 -0.99 1.77 -20.13
CA MET A 122 -2.10 1.39 -19.25
C MET A 122 -1.96 -0.04 -18.72
N PHE A 123 -1.60 -0.98 -19.60
CA PHE A 123 -1.37 -2.37 -19.21
C PHE A 123 -0.26 -2.50 -18.16
N MET A 124 0.89 -1.88 -18.40
CA MET A 124 2.03 -1.89 -17.46
C MET A 124 1.69 -1.17 -16.16
N THR A 125 0.98 -0.05 -16.22
CA THR A 125 0.49 0.69 -15.07
C THR A 125 -0.43 -0.17 -14.21
N GLY A 126 -1.39 -0.87 -14.84
CA GLY A 126 -2.29 -1.79 -14.16
C GLY A 126 -1.57 -2.98 -13.51
N LEU A 127 -0.57 -3.54 -14.17
CA LEU A 127 0.28 -4.60 -13.59
C LEU A 127 1.06 -4.09 -12.38
N VAL A 128 1.65 -2.89 -12.47
CA VAL A 128 2.41 -2.28 -11.36
C VAL A 128 1.50 -2.02 -10.17
N ILE A 129 0.31 -1.45 -10.40
CA ILE A 129 -0.69 -1.20 -9.34
C ILE A 129 -1.13 -2.52 -8.71
N GLY A 130 -1.49 -3.51 -9.52
CA GLY A 130 -1.99 -4.79 -9.06
C GLY A 130 -0.96 -5.62 -8.30
N ALA A 131 0.27 -5.71 -8.82
CA ALA A 131 1.38 -6.39 -8.16
C ALA A 131 1.88 -5.64 -6.92
N GLY A 132 1.83 -4.31 -6.96
CA GLY A 132 2.23 -3.42 -5.86
C GLY A 132 1.38 -3.62 -4.60
N SER A 133 0.14 -4.11 -4.72
CA SER A 133 -0.73 -4.35 -3.56
C SER A 133 -0.08 -5.24 -2.49
N LYS A 134 0.71 -6.26 -2.86
CA LYS A 134 1.43 -7.12 -1.91
C LYS A 134 2.66 -6.43 -1.32
N PHE A 135 3.36 -5.62 -2.11
CA PHE A 135 4.54 -4.89 -1.66
C PHE A 135 4.21 -3.91 -0.53
N THR A 136 3.03 -3.30 -0.56
CA THR A 136 2.63 -2.32 0.47
C THR A 136 2.58 -2.92 1.87
N HIS A 137 2.15 -4.18 2.00
CA HIS A 137 2.18 -4.90 3.28
C HIS A 137 3.61 -5.07 3.81
N ASP A 138 4.53 -5.50 2.94
CA ASP A 138 5.92 -5.75 3.29
C ASP A 138 6.64 -4.45 3.67
N VAL A 139 6.38 -3.36 2.95
CA VAL A 139 6.91 -2.03 3.26
C VAL A 139 6.43 -1.55 4.62
N ILE A 140 5.12 -1.64 4.89
CA ILE A 140 4.56 -1.25 6.19
C ILE A 140 5.20 -2.09 7.32
N GLY A 141 5.34 -3.40 7.12
CA GLY A 141 6.02 -4.31 8.05
C GLY A 141 7.44 -3.85 8.38
N ILE A 142 8.25 -3.57 7.35
CA ILE A 142 9.62 -3.09 7.49
C ILE A 142 9.68 -1.77 8.27
N PHE A 143 8.76 -0.83 8.00
CA PHE A 143 8.70 0.44 8.74
C PHE A 143 8.38 0.22 10.23
N TYR A 144 7.46 -0.70 10.55
CA TYR A 144 7.15 -1.05 11.94
C TYR A 144 8.34 -1.70 12.65
N GLU A 145 9.03 -2.64 12.00
CA GLU A 145 10.23 -3.29 12.55
C GLU A 145 11.38 -2.29 12.74
N SER A 146 11.56 -1.38 11.79
CA SER A 146 12.56 -0.30 11.86
C SER A 146 12.30 0.62 13.05
N LYS A 147 11.03 1.04 13.25
CA LYS A 147 10.66 1.88 14.39
C LYS A 147 10.92 1.18 15.73
N LYS A 148 10.56 -0.09 15.85
CA LYS A 148 10.80 -0.90 17.05
C LYS A 148 12.30 -1.00 17.35
N THR A 149 13.11 -1.24 16.31
CA THR A 149 14.57 -1.28 16.42
C THR A 149 15.11 0.06 16.94
N LEU A 150 14.64 1.19 16.39
CA LEU A 150 15.04 2.52 16.88
C LEU A 150 14.66 2.77 18.35
N GLU A 151 13.48 2.33 18.79
CA GLU A 151 13.06 2.46 20.19
C GLU A 151 13.92 1.60 21.14
N GLU A 152 14.27 0.38 20.73
CA GLU A 152 15.18 -0.50 21.49
C GLU A 152 16.59 0.11 21.58
N TRP A 153 17.11 0.66 20.49
CA TRP A 153 18.41 1.36 20.48
C TRP A 153 18.40 2.58 21.38
N LYS A 154 17.33 3.37 21.37
CA LYS A 154 17.17 4.54 22.25
C LYS A 154 17.19 4.11 23.72
N LYS A 155 16.50 3.03 24.08
CA LYS A 155 16.49 2.48 25.43
C LYS A 155 17.88 2.02 25.88
N LEU A 156 18.66 1.40 24.99
CA LEU A 156 20.04 0.99 25.29
C LEU A 156 20.96 2.19 25.51
N LEU A 157 20.79 3.27 24.75
CA LEU A 157 21.55 4.51 24.95
C LEU A 157 21.21 5.19 26.27
N GLU A 158 19.94 5.20 26.68
CA GLU A 158 19.50 5.71 27.99
C GLU A 158 20.15 4.93 29.15
N VAL A 159 20.12 3.59 29.09
CA VAL A 159 20.78 2.73 30.10
C VAL A 159 22.30 2.96 30.16
N ARG A 160 22.94 3.15 29.00
CA ARG A 160 24.39 3.43 28.95
C ARG A 160 24.71 4.77 29.61
N ARG A 161 23.91 5.81 29.34
CA ARG A 161 24.08 7.15 29.92
C ARG A 161 23.91 7.14 31.44
N GLU A 162 22.95 6.39 31.96
CA GLU A 162 22.76 6.22 33.40
C GLU A 162 23.96 5.55 34.08
N ARG A 163 24.55 4.52 33.44
CA ARG A 163 25.75 3.85 33.97
C ARG A 163 26.97 4.75 33.98
N GLU A 164 27.19 5.53 32.92
CA GLU A 164 28.31 6.48 32.85
C GLU A 164 28.14 7.59 33.90
N GLY A 165 26.94 8.16 34.06
CA GLY A 165 26.67 9.16 35.10
C GLY A 165 26.68 8.64 36.54
N ALA A 166 26.45 7.34 36.75
CA ALA A 166 26.57 6.71 38.07
C ALA A 166 28.03 6.43 38.45
N GLY A 167 28.88 6.06 37.49
CA GLY A 167 30.31 5.82 37.72
C GLY A 167 31.07 7.06 38.20
N GLU A 168 30.70 8.24 37.69
CA GLU A 168 31.35 9.52 38.02
C GLU A 168 31.08 10.00 39.46
N ARG A 169 30.02 9.51 40.12
CA ARG A 169 29.67 9.89 41.51
C ARG A 169 30.36 9.04 42.58
N VAL A 170 30.98 7.93 42.22
CA VAL A 170 31.63 7.00 43.17
C VAL A 170 33.13 7.27 43.31
N SER A 171 33.70 8.12 42.44
CA SER A 171 35.15 8.43 42.39
C SER A 171 35.54 9.82 42.93
N GLY A 172 34.62 10.56 43.56
CA GLY A 172 34.88 11.84 44.23
C GLY A 172 34.63 11.75 45.72
#